data_AF-A0AAD9PZ58-F1
#
_entry.id   AF-A0AAD9PZ58-F1
#
_cell.length_a   1.000
_cell.length_b   1.000
_cell.length_c   1.000
_cell.angle_alpha   90.00
_cell.angle_beta   90.00
_cell.angle_gamma   90.00
#
_symmetry.space_group_name_H-M   'P 1'
#
loop_
_entity.id
_entity.type
_entity.pdbx_description
1 polymer ?
#
loop_
_entity_poly.entity_id
_entity_poly.type
_entity_poly.pdbx_seq_one_letter_code
_entity_poly.pdbx_strand_id
1 'polypeptide(L)'
;MDDVTRVHTITYGDFFRDFLLENQLCVFSSEITEDWRSRKEWVTNGKPNLEFLSNRFGYAIAPVANCSQAEYNSQVKQDMSVTEFCDYWKSSFQDEKNKTEVLYLKDWHFCKTPFHADVFRSYSWSANICGCKKWLLYPPGQEKYLTDRLGNLAYDVLSDDMYDGKKFPDFDKARKPITVIQREGEVIFVPSGWHHQVMNLEDTISINHNWTNACGIFKMWKHVQSELKKVEQSIADCKDMENWHEQCQMILKASCGINYEEFIEFLDVIARRRLAALSQRTVYSSQQEDNDEKKTLPAGPDFESYVFEEWKKSVDVLNERQERTWADYCRYDLSKIKECLIGVKNDQSFNDLQNLELQSRVDKLLLDIDISNQIK
;
A
#
# COMPACT_ATOMS: atom_id res chain seq x y z
N MET A 1 -25.78 8.59 7.34
CA MET A 1 -25.19 7.29 7.67
C MET A 1 -24.31 6.96 6.49
N ASP A 2 -23.02 6.78 6.73
CA ASP A 2 -22.06 6.48 5.66
C ASP A 2 -22.33 5.05 5.16
N ASP A 3 -22.34 4.84 3.83
CA ASP A 3 -22.68 3.55 3.20
C ASP A 3 -21.56 2.48 3.32
N VAL A 4 -20.71 2.56 4.35
CA VAL A 4 -19.54 1.69 4.54
C VAL A 4 -19.77 0.71 5.69
N THR A 5 -19.38 -0.55 5.49
CA THR A 5 -19.39 -1.57 6.54
C THR A 5 -18.40 -1.20 7.65
N ARG A 6 -18.93 -1.03 8.86
CA ARG A 6 -18.13 -0.87 10.08
C ARG A 6 -18.08 -2.20 10.83
N VAL A 7 -16.88 -2.68 11.12
CA VAL A 7 -16.63 -3.96 11.80
C VAL A 7 -16.03 -3.70 13.18
N HIS A 8 -16.50 -4.42 14.19
CA HIS A 8 -16.00 -4.27 15.56
C HIS A 8 -14.88 -5.27 15.84
N THR A 9 -15.25 -6.53 16.07
CA THR A 9 -14.33 -7.67 16.19
C THR A 9 -14.48 -8.57 14.97
N ILE A 10 -13.35 -8.94 14.37
CA ILE A 10 -13.31 -9.81 13.19
C ILE A 10 -12.04 -10.66 13.24
N THR A 11 -12.15 -11.93 12.90
CA THR A 11 -10.98 -12.79 12.75
C THR A 11 -10.21 -12.42 11.49
N TYR A 12 -8.92 -12.75 11.41
CA TYR A 12 -8.19 -12.55 10.16
C TYR A 12 -8.80 -13.37 9.00
N GLY A 13 -9.30 -14.58 9.26
CA GLY A 13 -9.94 -15.42 8.24
C GLY A 13 -11.19 -14.79 7.64
N ASP A 14 -12.05 -14.19 8.47
CA ASP A 14 -13.23 -13.46 8.01
C ASP A 14 -12.85 -12.18 7.29
N PHE A 15 -11.87 -11.42 7.81
CA PHE A 15 -11.36 -10.24 7.10
C PHE A 15 -10.80 -10.59 5.72
N PHE A 16 -10.02 -11.66 5.64
CA PHE A 16 -9.43 -12.16 4.41
C PHE A 16 -10.52 -12.50 3.39
N ARG A 17 -11.52 -13.29 3.81
CA ARG A 17 -12.59 -13.78 2.94
C ARG A 17 -13.53 -12.67 2.49
N ASP A 18 -14.01 -11.84 3.42
CA ASP A 18 -15.13 -10.95 3.17
C ASP A 18 -14.69 -9.56 2.65
N PHE A 19 -13.42 -9.18 2.87
CA PHE A 19 -12.92 -7.86 2.50
C PHE A 19 -11.67 -7.90 1.62
N LEU A 20 -10.63 -8.62 2.04
CA LEU A 20 -9.35 -8.60 1.32
C LEU A 20 -9.43 -9.30 -0.06
N LEU A 21 -10.03 -10.48 -0.09
CA LEU A 21 -10.22 -11.28 -1.32
C LEU A 21 -11.24 -10.65 -2.26
N GLU A 22 -12.38 -10.20 -1.70
CA GLU A 22 -13.46 -9.53 -2.44
C GLU A 22 -13.13 -8.07 -2.80
N ASN A 23 -11.97 -7.57 -2.37
CA ASN A 23 -11.49 -6.20 -2.59
C ASN A 23 -12.50 -5.12 -2.12
N GLN A 24 -13.11 -5.34 -0.96
CA GLN A 24 -14.16 -4.50 -0.38
C GLN A 24 -13.64 -3.61 0.75
N LEU A 25 -14.10 -2.36 0.74
CA LEU A 25 -13.81 -1.35 1.75
C LEU A 25 -14.46 -1.72 3.09
N CYS A 26 -13.76 -1.51 4.20
CA CYS A 26 -14.35 -1.53 5.54
C CYS A 26 -13.66 -0.56 6.49
N VAL A 27 -14.33 -0.30 7.61
CA VAL A 27 -13.77 0.48 8.71
C VAL A 27 -13.85 -0.35 9.98
N PHE A 28 -12.71 -0.60 10.61
CA PHE A 28 -12.64 -1.17 11.94
C PHE A 28 -12.96 -0.09 12.98
N SER A 29 -13.72 -0.46 13.99
CA SER A 29 -14.11 0.41 15.08
C SER A 29 -12.92 0.79 15.98
N SER A 30 -13.11 1.76 16.86
CA SER A 30 -12.05 2.34 17.68
C SER A 30 -11.38 1.38 18.67
N GLU A 31 -12.06 0.28 18.98
CA GLU A 31 -11.65 -0.77 19.91
C GLU A 31 -10.39 -1.50 19.41
N ILE A 32 -10.20 -1.63 18.09
CA ILE A 32 -9.02 -2.34 17.52
C ILE A 32 -7.69 -1.62 17.83
N THR A 33 -7.74 -0.33 18.20
CA THR A 33 -6.55 0.46 18.55
C THR A 33 -6.54 0.92 20.01
N GLU A 34 -7.49 0.48 20.84
CA GLU A 34 -7.68 0.99 22.22
C GLU A 34 -6.42 0.88 23.08
N ASP A 35 -5.69 -0.23 22.94
CA ASP A 35 -4.48 -0.51 23.71
C ASP A 35 -3.20 0.13 23.15
N TRP A 36 -3.28 0.80 22.00
CA TRP A 36 -2.11 1.42 21.40
C TRP A 36 -1.60 2.57 22.27
N ARG A 37 -0.30 2.55 22.58
CA ARG A 37 0.35 3.63 23.33
C ARG A 37 0.13 5.00 22.69
N SER A 38 0.09 5.07 21.36
CA SER A 38 -0.17 6.31 20.62
C SER A 38 -1.53 6.93 20.95
N ARG A 39 -2.58 6.14 21.25
CA ARG A 39 -3.88 6.66 21.70
C ARG A 39 -3.82 7.35 23.06
N LYS A 40 -2.84 7.00 23.89
CA LYS A 40 -2.67 7.52 25.26
C LYS A 40 -1.59 8.60 25.35
N GLU A 41 -0.52 8.47 24.57
CA GLU A 41 0.67 9.32 24.67
C GLU A 41 0.67 10.48 23.68
N TRP A 42 0.15 10.26 22.46
CA TRP A 42 0.20 11.27 21.39
C TRP A 42 -1.02 12.20 21.40
N VAL A 43 -1.97 11.97 22.30
CA VAL A 43 -3.19 12.74 22.43
C VAL A 43 -3.28 13.28 23.85
N THR A 44 -3.61 14.57 23.99
CA THR A 44 -3.89 15.22 25.26
C THR A 44 -5.10 16.14 25.09
N ASN A 45 -6.11 15.98 25.94
CA ASN A 45 -7.38 16.73 25.86
C ASN A 45 -8.05 16.68 24.47
N GLY A 46 -8.00 15.52 23.80
CA GLY A 46 -8.58 15.33 22.46
C GLY A 46 -7.83 16.04 21.33
N LYS A 47 -6.62 16.53 21.58
CA LYS A 47 -5.75 17.19 20.60
C LYS A 47 -4.36 16.55 20.51
N PRO A 48 -3.60 16.78 19.44
CA PRO A 48 -2.19 16.36 19.35
C PRO A 48 -1.36 16.79 20.57
N ASN A 49 -0.67 15.84 21.20
CA ASN A 49 0.25 16.09 22.30
C ASN A 49 1.63 16.52 21.76
N LEU A 50 1.72 17.76 21.28
CA LEU A 50 2.95 18.31 20.69
C LEU A 50 4.12 18.35 21.66
N GLU A 51 3.87 18.47 22.97
CA GLU A 51 4.93 18.41 23.99
C GLU A 51 5.55 17.02 24.05
N PHE A 52 4.73 15.97 24.13
CA PHE A 52 5.23 14.59 24.10
C PHE A 52 5.99 14.30 22.80
N LEU A 53 5.43 14.68 21.65
CA LEU A 53 6.02 14.42 20.33
C LEU A 53 7.38 15.10 20.19
N SER A 54 7.48 16.39 20.56
CA SER A 54 8.75 17.13 20.55
C SER A 54 9.76 16.55 21.54
N ASN A 55 9.35 16.20 22.77
CA ASN A 55 10.27 15.64 23.76
C ASN A 55 10.78 14.24 23.37
N ARG A 56 9.93 13.39 22.79
CA ARG A 56 10.26 11.99 22.48
C ARG A 56 10.94 11.82 21.13
N PHE A 57 10.51 12.58 20.13
CA PHE A 57 10.92 12.42 18.74
C PHE A 57 11.59 13.66 18.15
N GLY A 58 11.81 14.71 18.94
CA GLY A 58 12.25 16.03 18.47
C GLY A 58 13.49 16.06 17.58
N TYR A 59 14.46 15.16 17.84
CA TYR A 59 15.69 15.04 17.05
C TYR A 59 15.51 14.36 15.70
N ALA A 60 14.39 13.68 15.48
CA ALA A 60 14.11 13.05 14.20
C ALA A 60 13.92 14.12 13.13
N ILE A 61 14.57 13.93 12.00
CA ILE A 61 14.38 14.74 10.80
C ILE A 61 13.31 14.06 9.95
N ALA A 62 12.30 14.83 9.56
CA ALA A 62 11.18 14.35 8.76
C ALA A 62 10.92 15.29 7.58
N PRO A 63 10.45 14.76 6.43
CA PRO A 63 10.10 15.58 5.28
C PRO A 63 8.78 16.32 5.55
N VAL A 64 8.82 17.65 5.61
CA VAL A 64 7.64 18.52 5.79
C VAL A 64 7.26 19.14 4.45
N ALA A 65 6.00 18.95 4.04
CA ALA A 65 5.45 19.56 2.84
C ALA A 65 4.76 20.89 3.15
N ASN A 66 4.97 21.89 2.29
CA ASN A 66 4.24 23.15 2.31
C ASN A 66 3.01 23.05 1.40
N CYS A 67 1.84 22.83 1.99
CA CYS A 67 0.57 22.69 1.27
C CYS A 67 0.09 23.98 0.59
N SER A 68 0.70 25.13 0.88
CA SER A 68 0.41 26.40 0.21
C SER A 68 1.19 26.58 -1.09
N GLN A 69 2.20 25.74 -1.37
CA GLN A 69 3.08 25.88 -2.54
C GLN A 69 3.08 24.59 -3.36
N ALA A 70 2.77 24.72 -4.65
CA ALA A 70 2.85 23.63 -5.60
C ALA A 70 4.11 23.79 -6.47
N GLU A 71 4.86 22.71 -6.63
CA GLU A 71 5.95 22.57 -7.58
C GLU A 71 5.66 21.35 -8.46
N TYR A 72 5.41 21.61 -9.75
CA TYR A 72 4.84 20.64 -10.69
C TYR A 72 3.52 20.04 -10.17
N ASN A 73 3.44 18.71 -10.05
CA ASN A 73 2.27 17.96 -9.60
C ASN A 73 2.34 17.57 -8.11
N SER A 74 3.25 18.18 -7.34
CA SER A 74 3.45 17.89 -5.91
C SER A 74 3.58 19.19 -5.11
N GLN A 75 3.43 19.10 -3.79
CA GLN A 75 3.82 20.17 -2.87
C GLN A 75 5.34 20.22 -2.71
N VAL A 76 5.87 21.42 -2.46
CA VAL A 76 7.28 21.63 -2.07
C VAL A 76 7.55 20.92 -0.74
N LYS A 77 8.66 20.20 -0.64
CA LYS A 77 9.08 19.49 0.58
C LYS A 77 10.43 20.00 1.06
N GLN A 78 10.59 20.07 2.38
CA GLN A 78 11.85 20.37 3.04
C GLN A 78 12.05 19.42 4.21
N ASP A 79 13.30 19.11 4.53
CA ASP A 79 13.62 18.37 5.75
C ASP A 79 13.56 19.32 6.96
N MET A 80 12.86 18.91 8.00
CA MET A 80 12.66 19.68 9.23
C MET A 80 12.68 18.75 10.43
N SER A 81 13.23 19.19 11.56
CA SER A 81 13.13 18.41 12.79
C SER A 81 11.70 18.38 13.33
N VAL A 82 11.33 17.30 14.02
CA VAL A 82 10.00 17.20 14.66
C VAL A 82 9.79 18.34 15.66
N THR A 83 10.84 18.81 16.34
CA THR A 83 10.74 19.96 17.24
C THR A 83 10.38 21.25 16.49
N GLU A 84 11.10 21.57 15.41
CA GLU A 84 10.81 22.76 14.58
C GLU A 84 9.37 22.72 14.05
N PHE A 85 8.91 21.55 13.61
CA PHE A 85 7.52 21.38 13.16
C PHE A 85 6.51 21.56 14.30
N CYS A 86 6.77 21.00 15.48
CA CYS A 86 5.90 21.19 16.64
C CYS A 86 5.81 22.65 17.07
N ASP A 87 6.91 23.39 17.00
CA ASP A 87 6.94 24.82 17.35
C ASP A 87 6.24 25.68 16.30
N TYR A 88 6.39 25.36 15.00
CA TYR A 88 5.54 25.90 13.95
C TYR A 88 4.05 25.63 14.23
N TRP A 89 3.68 24.39 14.55
CA TRP A 89 2.27 24.06 14.79
C TRP A 89 1.71 24.83 15.98
N LYS A 90 2.44 24.88 17.11
CA LYS A 90 2.07 25.66 18.31
C LYS A 90 1.84 27.14 18.00
N SER A 91 2.79 27.77 17.30
CA SER A 91 2.70 29.19 16.92
C SER A 91 1.54 29.46 15.95
N SER A 92 1.22 28.49 15.09
CA SER A 92 0.11 28.64 14.12
C SER A 92 -1.28 28.75 14.76
N PHE A 93 -1.45 28.33 16.02
CA PHE A 93 -2.69 28.54 16.79
C PHE A 93 -2.84 29.97 17.31
N GLN A 94 -1.75 30.73 17.39
CA GLN A 94 -1.75 32.07 17.98
C GLN A 94 -2.03 33.17 16.94
N ASP A 95 -1.78 32.89 15.65
CA ASP A 95 -1.88 33.87 14.56
C ASP A 95 -2.65 33.32 13.34
N GLU A 96 -3.87 32.82 13.57
CA GLU A 96 -4.73 32.23 12.52
C GLU A 96 -5.01 33.18 11.34
N LYS A 97 -4.98 34.51 11.56
CA LYS A 97 -5.35 35.51 10.55
C LYS A 97 -4.23 35.82 9.54
N ASN A 98 -2.99 35.43 9.82
CA ASN A 98 -1.81 35.71 8.97
C ASN A 98 -1.06 34.43 8.55
N LYS A 99 -1.73 33.28 8.52
CA LYS A 99 -1.11 32.00 8.18
C LYS A 99 -0.76 31.95 6.68
N THR A 100 0.48 32.29 6.33
CA THR A 100 0.98 32.30 4.95
C THR A 100 1.34 30.90 4.44
N GLU A 101 1.75 30.01 5.34
CA GLU A 101 2.18 28.65 5.02
C GLU A 101 1.37 27.62 5.80
N VAL A 102 0.95 26.56 5.11
CA VAL A 102 0.32 25.38 5.71
C VAL A 102 1.32 24.24 5.64
N LEU A 103 2.15 24.11 6.67
CA LEU A 103 3.12 23.04 6.75
C LEU A 103 2.46 21.78 7.29
N TYR A 104 2.96 20.66 6.79
CA TYR A 104 2.39 19.38 7.07
C TYR A 104 3.51 18.32 7.02
N LEU A 105 3.74 17.62 8.14
CA LEU A 105 4.86 16.69 8.31
C LEU A 105 4.56 15.33 7.67
N LYS A 106 5.23 15.03 6.55
CA LYS A 106 5.10 13.80 5.75
C LYS A 106 6.14 12.75 6.16
N ASP A 107 5.90 11.55 5.66
CA ASP A 107 5.95 10.23 6.31
C ASP A 107 4.74 9.93 7.22
N TRP A 108 3.79 10.88 7.37
CA TRP A 108 2.45 10.71 7.97
C TRP A 108 1.32 11.62 7.38
N HIS A 109 0.88 11.38 6.12
CA HIS A 109 0.10 12.14 5.06
C HIS A 109 -0.79 13.43 5.26
N PHE A 110 -0.88 14.24 4.17
CA PHE A 110 -1.32 15.65 3.99
C PHE A 110 -2.59 16.14 4.71
N CYS A 111 -2.70 17.46 4.92
CA CYS A 111 -3.97 18.11 5.34
C CYS A 111 -5.13 17.82 4.37
N LYS A 112 -4.79 17.76 3.06
CA LYS A 112 -5.62 17.20 2.00
C LYS A 112 -4.76 16.35 1.08
N THR A 113 -5.13 15.09 0.90
CA THR A 113 -4.48 14.21 -0.08
C THR A 113 -5.29 14.25 -1.37
N PRO A 114 -4.67 14.60 -2.52
CA PRO A 114 -5.35 14.65 -3.82
C PRO A 114 -5.97 13.31 -4.20
N PHE A 115 -6.90 13.33 -5.14
CA PHE A 115 -7.54 12.11 -5.61
C PHE A 115 -6.53 11.20 -6.33
N HIS A 116 -6.33 10.00 -5.79
CA HIS A 116 -5.36 9.03 -6.30
C HIS A 116 -5.73 7.63 -5.87
N ALA A 117 -5.11 6.61 -6.44
CA ALA A 117 -5.02 5.29 -5.82
C ALA A 117 -3.58 5.04 -5.36
N ASP A 118 -3.42 4.15 -4.39
CA ASP A 118 -2.13 3.84 -3.83
C ASP A 118 -1.13 3.29 -4.87
N VAL A 119 0.16 3.61 -4.65
CA VAL A 119 1.28 3.14 -5.47
C VAL A 119 1.26 1.63 -5.59
N PHE A 120 1.60 1.11 -6.77
CA PHE A 120 1.55 -0.31 -7.12
C PHE A 120 0.16 -0.96 -7.01
N ARG A 121 -0.91 -0.15 -6.89
CA ARG A 121 -2.25 -0.61 -6.54
C ARG A 121 -2.19 -1.46 -5.27
N SER A 122 -1.34 -1.09 -4.32
CA SER A 122 -1.26 -1.74 -3.01
C SER A 122 -2.57 -1.62 -2.26
N TYR A 123 -2.74 -2.48 -1.26
CA TYR A 123 -3.70 -2.25 -0.18
C TYR A 123 -3.12 -1.20 0.76
N SER A 124 -3.98 -0.47 1.46
CA SER A 124 -3.55 0.36 2.57
C SER A 124 -4.52 0.31 3.74
N TRP A 125 -4.01 0.65 4.92
CA TRP A 125 -4.82 0.92 6.09
C TRP A 125 -4.39 2.25 6.71
N SER A 126 -5.34 2.97 7.27
CA SER A 126 -5.08 4.21 8.01
C SER A 126 -5.81 4.17 9.34
N ALA A 127 -5.06 4.18 10.44
CA ALA A 127 -5.56 4.25 11.81
C ALA A 127 -5.52 5.71 12.29
N ASN A 128 -6.69 6.28 12.56
CA ASN A 128 -6.79 7.68 12.98
C ASN A 128 -6.59 7.80 14.50
N ILE A 129 -5.47 8.36 14.95
CA ILE A 129 -5.10 8.42 16.37
C ILE A 129 -5.70 9.64 17.06
N CYS A 130 -5.78 10.77 16.36
CA CYS A 130 -6.33 12.03 16.85
C CYS A 130 -7.06 12.75 15.71
N GLY A 131 -8.12 13.48 16.03
CA GLY A 131 -8.86 14.30 15.08
C GLY A 131 -9.86 13.51 14.23
N CYS A 132 -10.25 14.07 13.09
CA CYS A 132 -11.27 13.50 12.21
C CYS A 132 -10.88 13.66 10.73
N LYS A 133 -11.09 12.59 9.95
CA LYS A 133 -10.84 12.57 8.51
C LYS A 133 -12.12 12.34 7.72
N LYS A 134 -12.26 13.05 6.60
CA LYS A 134 -13.27 12.78 5.58
C LYS A 134 -12.61 12.15 4.37
N TRP A 135 -13.07 10.96 4.02
CA TRP A 135 -12.65 10.22 2.83
C TRP A 135 -13.74 10.28 1.77
N LEU A 136 -13.32 10.46 0.52
CA LEU A 136 -14.15 10.30 -0.66
C LEU A 136 -13.54 9.16 -1.47
N LEU A 137 -14.22 8.03 -1.56
CA LEU A 137 -13.69 6.82 -2.18
C LEU A 137 -14.51 6.41 -3.40
N TYR A 138 -13.82 5.96 -4.44
CA TYR A 138 -14.37 5.42 -5.66
C TYR A 138 -13.84 4.00 -5.89
N PRO A 139 -14.73 3.03 -6.17
CA PRO A 139 -14.30 1.68 -6.50
C PRO A 139 -13.51 1.65 -7.83
N PRO A 140 -12.62 0.66 -8.02
CA PRO A 140 -11.87 0.51 -9.27
C PRO A 140 -12.77 0.51 -10.51
N GLY A 141 -12.32 1.16 -11.57
CA GLY A 141 -13.04 1.36 -12.81
C GLY A 141 -13.92 2.62 -12.85
N GLN A 142 -14.04 3.39 -11.77
CA GLN A 142 -14.68 4.71 -11.80
C GLN A 142 -13.72 5.83 -12.26
N GLU A 143 -12.42 5.64 -12.08
CA GLU A 143 -11.38 6.62 -12.43
C GLU A 143 -11.43 7.06 -13.90
N LYS A 144 -11.86 6.18 -14.81
CA LYS A 144 -12.02 6.51 -16.24
C LYS A 144 -13.07 7.60 -16.53
N TYR A 145 -13.94 7.88 -15.58
CA TYR A 145 -14.93 8.97 -15.66
C TYR A 145 -14.46 10.22 -14.91
N LEU A 146 -13.32 10.14 -14.23
CA LEU A 146 -12.74 11.17 -13.39
C LEU A 146 -11.44 11.71 -14.00
N THR A 147 -11.28 11.55 -15.32
CA THR A 147 -10.14 12.08 -16.08
C THR A 147 -10.55 13.27 -16.94
N ASP A 148 -9.63 14.20 -17.11
CA ASP A 148 -9.78 15.29 -18.08
C ASP A 148 -9.67 14.76 -19.53
N ARG A 149 -9.83 15.65 -20.51
CA ARG A 149 -9.70 15.33 -21.94
C ARG A 149 -8.30 14.86 -22.37
N LEU A 150 -7.27 15.13 -21.56
CA LEU A 150 -5.90 14.69 -21.80
C LEU A 150 -5.60 13.34 -21.12
N GLY A 151 -6.57 12.78 -20.39
CA GLY A 151 -6.42 11.53 -19.64
C GLY A 151 -5.81 11.71 -18.25
N ASN A 152 -5.64 12.94 -17.76
CA ASN A 152 -5.14 13.19 -16.42
C ASN A 152 -6.26 12.99 -15.40
N LEU A 153 -5.97 12.30 -14.31
CA LEU A 153 -6.92 12.14 -13.21
C LEU A 153 -7.22 13.49 -12.55
N ALA A 154 -8.46 13.72 -12.16
CA ALA A 154 -8.86 14.89 -11.38
C ALA A 154 -8.01 15.02 -10.12
N TYR A 155 -7.49 16.21 -9.85
CA TYR A 155 -6.74 16.49 -8.62
C TYR A 155 -7.67 16.59 -7.40
N ASP A 156 -8.82 17.24 -7.59
CA ASP A 156 -9.86 17.45 -6.58
C ASP A 156 -11.24 17.08 -7.13
N VAL A 157 -11.81 15.98 -6.64
CA VAL A 157 -13.13 15.48 -7.10
C VAL A 157 -14.30 16.34 -6.61
N LEU A 158 -14.05 17.34 -5.76
CA LEU A 158 -15.05 18.33 -5.35
C LEU A 158 -14.95 19.66 -6.11
N SER A 159 -14.00 19.79 -7.03
CA SER A 159 -13.81 21.03 -7.80
C SER A 159 -15.00 21.31 -8.73
N ASP A 160 -15.36 22.59 -8.88
CA ASP A 160 -16.37 23.03 -9.85
C ASP A 160 -16.00 22.64 -11.29
N ASP A 161 -14.69 22.51 -11.57
CA ASP A 161 -14.18 22.05 -12.86
C ASP A 161 -14.73 20.68 -13.26
N MET A 162 -15.06 19.82 -12.30
CA MET A 162 -15.63 18.50 -12.57
C MET A 162 -16.95 18.58 -13.35
N TYR A 163 -17.73 19.65 -13.15
CA TYR A 163 -19.01 19.88 -13.83
C TYR A 163 -18.86 20.58 -15.19
N ASP A 164 -17.66 20.98 -15.57
CA ASP A 164 -17.39 21.44 -16.92
C ASP A 164 -17.21 20.24 -17.85
N GLY A 165 -18.26 19.90 -18.60
CA GLY A 165 -18.21 18.84 -19.63
C GLY A 165 -17.18 19.10 -20.75
N LYS A 166 -16.58 20.29 -20.80
CA LYS A 166 -15.40 20.56 -21.64
C LYS A 166 -14.07 20.17 -21.00
N LYS A 167 -13.99 20.08 -19.69
CA LYS A 167 -12.79 19.60 -18.98
C LYS A 167 -12.90 18.12 -18.67
N PHE A 168 -14.02 17.71 -18.08
CA PHE A 168 -14.32 16.34 -17.65
C PHE A 168 -15.55 15.80 -18.39
N PRO A 169 -15.40 15.35 -19.65
CA PRO A 169 -16.53 15.03 -20.53
C PRO A 169 -17.39 13.84 -20.04
N ASP A 170 -16.82 12.98 -19.21
CA ASP A 170 -17.47 11.74 -18.74
C ASP A 170 -17.88 11.79 -17.27
N PHE A 171 -17.73 12.92 -16.56
CA PHE A 171 -17.99 13.01 -15.13
C PHE A 171 -19.43 12.62 -14.74
N ASP A 172 -20.42 12.99 -15.56
CA ASP A 172 -21.82 12.63 -15.33
C ASP A 172 -22.09 11.11 -15.32
N LYS A 173 -21.14 10.31 -15.83
CA LYS A 173 -21.21 8.83 -15.82
C LYS A 173 -20.60 8.23 -14.55
N ALA A 174 -19.86 9.02 -13.76
CA ALA A 174 -19.29 8.59 -12.50
C ALA A 174 -20.39 8.38 -11.45
N ARG A 175 -20.24 7.36 -10.61
CA ARG A 175 -21.06 7.21 -9.41
C ARG A 175 -20.69 8.30 -8.40
N LYS A 176 -21.57 8.58 -7.44
CA LYS A 176 -21.18 9.42 -6.30
C LYS A 176 -20.10 8.71 -5.47
N PRO A 177 -19.16 9.46 -4.86
CA PRO A 177 -18.15 8.87 -4.00
C PRO A 177 -18.79 8.28 -2.75
N ILE A 178 -18.26 7.16 -2.29
CA ILE A 178 -18.51 6.67 -0.94
C ILE A 178 -17.83 7.65 0.02
N THR A 179 -18.62 8.30 0.88
CA THR A 179 -18.11 9.25 1.87
C THR A 179 -17.97 8.55 3.21
N VAL A 180 -16.79 8.61 3.81
CA VAL A 180 -16.53 8.06 5.15
C VAL A 180 -16.00 9.16 6.06
N ILE A 181 -16.69 9.38 7.19
CA ILE A 181 -16.17 10.16 8.31
C ILE A 181 -15.46 9.21 9.26
N GLN A 182 -14.14 9.23 9.23
CA GLN A 182 -13.28 8.44 10.11
C GLN A 182 -13.00 9.24 11.39
N ARG A 183 -13.40 8.67 12.53
CA ARG A 183 -13.22 9.26 13.85
C ARG A 183 -11.96 8.75 14.54
N GLU A 184 -11.67 9.28 15.72
CA GLU A 184 -10.57 8.81 16.56
C GLU A 184 -10.68 7.31 16.85
N GLY A 185 -9.55 6.62 16.75
CA GLY A 185 -9.39 5.19 16.98
C GLY A 185 -9.74 4.29 15.82
N GLU A 186 -10.55 4.75 14.88
CA GLU A 186 -11.02 3.93 13.77
C GLU A 186 -9.90 3.65 12.77
N VAL A 187 -9.94 2.46 12.16
CA VAL A 187 -9.01 2.07 11.10
C VAL A 187 -9.78 1.84 9.81
N ILE A 188 -9.47 2.59 8.76
CA ILE A 188 -10.04 2.33 7.43
C ILE A 188 -9.11 1.39 6.66
N PHE A 189 -9.68 0.33 6.08
CA PHE A 189 -8.99 -0.53 5.11
C PHE A 189 -9.35 -0.07 3.70
N VAL A 190 -8.37 0.41 2.95
CA VAL A 190 -8.52 0.82 1.55
C VAL A 190 -8.07 -0.33 0.64
N PRO A 191 -8.99 -0.94 -0.13
CA PRO A 191 -8.63 -2.06 -0.96
C PRO A 191 -7.81 -1.65 -2.18
N SER A 192 -7.10 -2.62 -2.75
CA SER A 192 -6.27 -2.43 -3.93
C SER A 192 -7.03 -1.77 -5.08
N GLY A 193 -6.47 -0.65 -5.58
CA GLY A 193 -6.98 0.09 -6.73
C GLY A 193 -8.14 1.05 -6.45
N TRP A 194 -8.59 1.19 -5.19
CA TRP A 194 -9.61 2.17 -4.84
C TRP A 194 -9.02 3.58 -4.88
N HIS A 195 -9.61 4.43 -5.72
CA HIS A 195 -9.20 5.82 -5.79
C HIS A 195 -9.87 6.60 -4.68
N HIS A 196 -9.13 7.47 -4.02
CA HIS A 196 -9.60 8.18 -2.85
C HIS A 196 -8.99 9.57 -2.71
N GLN A 197 -9.75 10.47 -2.10
CA GLN A 197 -9.34 11.80 -1.67
C GLN A 197 -9.64 11.95 -0.18
N VAL A 198 -8.71 12.55 0.57
CA VAL A 198 -8.80 12.64 2.04
C VAL A 198 -8.65 14.09 2.47
N MET A 199 -9.47 14.52 3.44
CA MET A 199 -9.39 15.83 4.07
C MET A 199 -9.37 15.66 5.59
N ASN A 200 -8.47 16.35 6.28
CA ASN A 200 -8.49 16.46 7.74
C ASN A 200 -9.53 17.53 8.11
N LEU A 201 -10.52 17.16 8.91
CA LEU A 201 -11.57 18.07 9.40
C LEU A 201 -11.18 18.74 10.73
N GLU A 202 -10.18 18.17 11.42
CA GLU A 202 -9.67 18.62 12.71
C GLU A 202 -8.14 18.47 12.75
N ASP A 203 -7.49 18.94 13.82
CA ASP A 203 -6.07 18.66 14.08
C ASP A 203 -5.86 17.14 14.22
N THR A 204 -5.12 16.56 13.27
CA THR A 204 -5.15 15.13 13.02
C THR A 204 -3.78 14.47 13.11
N ILE A 205 -3.74 13.27 13.71
CA ILE A 205 -2.59 12.34 13.66
C ILE A 205 -3.12 10.98 13.23
N SER A 206 -2.50 10.32 12.25
CA SER A 206 -2.93 8.97 11.83
C SER A 206 -1.79 8.10 11.33
N ILE A 207 -1.75 6.85 11.77
CA ILE A 207 -0.78 5.83 11.34
C ILE A 207 -1.25 5.20 10.04
N ASN A 208 -0.40 5.13 9.03
CA ASN A 208 -0.74 4.54 7.74
C ASN A 208 0.30 3.50 7.34
N HIS A 209 -0.13 2.46 6.63
CA HIS A 209 0.78 1.52 5.99
C HIS A 209 0.17 0.95 4.70
N ASN A 210 1.03 0.72 3.72
CA ASN A 210 0.67 0.09 2.45
C ASN A 210 1.30 -1.30 2.36
N TRP A 211 0.60 -2.27 1.78
CA TRP A 211 1.17 -3.58 1.53
C TRP A 211 0.58 -4.23 0.28
N THR A 212 1.27 -5.22 -0.26
CA THR A 212 0.74 -6.09 -1.30
C THR A 212 0.94 -7.54 -0.87
N ASN A 213 0.14 -8.43 -1.45
CA ASN A 213 0.21 -9.87 -1.22
C ASN A 213 -0.26 -10.62 -2.47
N ALA A 214 -0.38 -11.93 -2.38
CA ALA A 214 -0.82 -12.77 -3.49
C ALA A 214 -2.22 -12.43 -4.05
N CYS A 215 -3.11 -11.79 -3.27
CA CYS A 215 -4.40 -11.31 -3.78
C CYS A 215 -4.26 -10.06 -4.66
N GLY A 216 -3.25 -9.23 -4.39
CA GLY A 216 -2.97 -7.97 -5.10
C GLY A 216 -1.94 -8.09 -6.23
N ILE A 217 -1.14 -9.17 -6.27
CA ILE A 217 0.06 -9.23 -7.13
C ILE A 217 -0.24 -9.06 -8.62
N PHE A 218 -1.34 -9.63 -9.10
CA PHE A 218 -1.73 -9.49 -10.50
C PHE A 218 -2.23 -8.08 -10.85
N LYS A 219 -2.81 -7.37 -9.88
CA LYS A 219 -3.20 -5.95 -10.05
C LYS A 219 -1.96 -5.07 -10.12
N MET A 220 -0.95 -5.36 -9.31
CA MET A 220 0.37 -4.72 -9.40
C MET A 220 1.01 -4.96 -10.78
N TRP A 221 1.04 -6.20 -11.25
CA TRP A 221 1.57 -6.53 -12.59
C TRP A 221 0.87 -5.75 -13.70
N LYS A 222 -0.47 -5.75 -13.72
CA LYS A 222 -1.25 -4.97 -14.68
C LYS A 222 -0.96 -3.47 -14.63
N HIS A 223 -0.71 -2.94 -13.44
CA HIS A 223 -0.32 -1.55 -13.29
C HIS A 223 1.06 -1.29 -13.90
N VAL A 224 2.06 -2.11 -13.60
CA VAL A 224 3.42 -1.98 -14.18
C VAL A 224 3.37 -2.06 -15.71
N GLN A 225 2.59 -3.00 -16.28
CA GLN A 225 2.37 -3.08 -17.73
C GLN A 225 1.70 -1.80 -18.28
N SER A 226 0.70 -1.26 -17.58
CA SER A 226 0.01 -0.04 -18.00
C SER A 226 0.93 1.18 -17.95
N GLU A 227 1.80 1.28 -16.95
CA GLU A 227 2.78 2.38 -16.86
C GLU A 227 3.86 2.24 -17.94
N LEU A 228 4.32 1.02 -18.24
CA LEU A 228 5.25 0.79 -19.35
C LEU A 228 4.68 1.28 -20.67
N LYS A 229 3.41 0.97 -20.96
CA LYS A 229 2.75 1.45 -22.19
C LYS A 229 2.71 2.97 -22.28
N LYS A 230 2.53 3.67 -21.15
CA LYS A 230 2.58 5.15 -21.14
C LYS A 230 3.98 5.67 -21.42
N VAL A 231 5.01 4.99 -20.88
CA VAL A 231 6.41 5.30 -21.18
C VAL A 231 6.71 5.07 -22.66
N GLU A 232 6.36 3.90 -23.20
CA GLU A 232 6.54 3.58 -24.62
C GLU A 232 5.84 4.61 -25.53
N GLN A 233 4.65 5.09 -25.15
CA GLN A 233 3.93 6.13 -25.86
C GLN A 233 4.60 7.50 -25.76
N SER A 234 5.17 7.85 -24.61
CA SER A 234 5.76 9.17 -24.38
C SER A 234 7.10 9.38 -25.12
N ILE A 235 7.80 8.29 -25.43
CA ILE A 235 9.08 8.32 -26.18
C ILE A 235 8.99 7.56 -27.51
N ALA A 236 7.78 7.44 -28.07
CA ALA A 236 7.53 6.69 -29.30
C ALA A 236 8.21 7.31 -30.54
N ASP A 237 8.47 8.62 -30.51
CA ASP A 237 9.23 9.35 -31.52
C ASP A 237 10.71 8.91 -31.59
N CYS A 238 11.21 8.30 -30.52
CA CYS A 238 12.56 7.76 -30.42
C CYS A 238 12.62 6.23 -30.61
N LYS A 239 11.56 5.57 -31.10
CA LYS A 239 11.47 4.10 -31.13
C LYS A 239 12.60 3.38 -31.89
N ASP A 240 13.17 4.03 -32.90
CA ASP A 240 14.26 3.47 -33.72
C ASP A 240 15.64 3.57 -33.04
N MET A 241 15.74 4.14 -31.84
CA MET A 241 17.00 4.22 -31.10
C MET A 241 17.47 2.85 -30.63
N GLU A 242 18.79 2.66 -30.58
CA GLU A 242 19.39 1.47 -29.98
C GLU A 242 18.97 1.34 -28.51
N ASN A 243 18.65 0.11 -28.08
CA ASN A 243 18.24 -0.21 -26.71
C ASN A 243 16.97 0.54 -26.23
N TRP A 244 16.05 0.86 -27.15
CA TRP A 244 14.81 1.59 -26.81
C TRP A 244 13.99 0.90 -25.70
N HIS A 245 13.92 -0.44 -25.70
CA HIS A 245 13.20 -1.18 -24.68
C HIS A 245 13.84 -1.05 -23.29
N GLU A 246 15.17 -1.06 -23.21
CA GLU A 246 15.93 -0.83 -21.98
C GLU A 246 15.75 0.60 -21.48
N GLN A 247 15.70 1.59 -22.38
CA GLN A 247 15.38 2.98 -22.01
C GLN A 247 13.95 3.07 -21.46
N CYS A 248 12.98 2.37 -22.05
CA CYS A 248 11.63 2.28 -21.49
C CYS A 248 11.65 1.70 -20.07
N GLN A 249 12.43 0.63 -19.80
CA GLN A 249 12.56 0.06 -18.46
C GLN A 249 13.24 1.00 -17.47
N MET A 250 14.24 1.77 -17.90
CA MET A 250 14.90 2.78 -17.07
C MET A 250 13.93 3.90 -16.67
N ILE A 251 13.15 4.41 -17.62
CA ILE A 251 12.15 5.46 -17.36
C ILE A 251 11.02 4.89 -16.50
N LEU A 252 10.55 3.67 -16.79
CA LEU A 252 9.54 2.98 -15.98
C LEU A 252 10.00 2.85 -14.52
N LYS A 253 11.26 2.46 -14.28
CA LYS A 253 11.82 2.42 -12.93
C LYS A 253 11.77 3.79 -12.26
N ALA A 254 12.17 4.84 -12.96
CA ALA A 254 12.19 6.19 -12.42
C ALA A 254 10.79 6.75 -12.12
N SER A 255 9.79 6.45 -12.96
CA SER A 255 8.45 7.02 -12.86
C SER A 255 7.49 6.16 -12.03
N CYS A 256 7.53 4.83 -12.19
CA CYS A 256 6.67 3.88 -11.48
C CYS A 256 7.31 3.38 -10.18
N GLY A 257 8.64 3.44 -10.06
CA GLY A 257 9.40 2.96 -8.90
C GLY A 257 9.82 1.49 -8.99
N ILE A 258 9.49 0.78 -10.07
CA ILE A 258 9.89 -0.60 -10.34
C ILE A 258 9.90 -0.85 -11.85
N ASN A 259 10.85 -1.63 -12.35
CA ASN A 259 10.84 -2.14 -13.72
C ASN A 259 10.48 -3.64 -13.77
N TYR A 260 10.45 -4.24 -14.96
CA TYR A 260 10.12 -5.66 -15.12
C TYR A 260 11.11 -6.58 -14.39
N GLU A 261 12.41 -6.28 -14.43
CA GLU A 261 13.42 -7.07 -13.75
C GLU A 261 13.24 -7.07 -12.23
N GLU A 262 13.06 -5.90 -11.63
CA GLU A 262 12.83 -5.75 -10.19
C GLU A 262 11.48 -6.33 -9.77
N PHE A 263 10.46 -6.28 -10.64
CA PHE A 263 9.19 -6.97 -10.39
C PHE A 263 9.36 -8.49 -10.36
N ILE A 264 10.15 -9.06 -11.26
CA ILE A 264 10.47 -10.50 -11.27
C ILE A 264 11.31 -10.88 -10.04
N GLU A 265 12.28 -10.05 -9.65
CA GLU A 265 13.04 -10.24 -8.42
C GLU A 265 12.15 -10.20 -7.17
N PHE A 266 11.19 -9.27 -7.12
CA PHE A 266 10.20 -9.20 -6.05
C PHE A 266 9.39 -10.50 -5.93
N LEU A 267 8.94 -11.06 -7.06
CA LEU A 267 8.27 -12.37 -7.08
C LEU A 267 9.19 -13.51 -6.62
N ASP A 268 10.44 -13.51 -7.07
CA ASP A 268 11.45 -14.52 -6.75
C ASP A 268 11.76 -14.57 -5.25
N VAL A 269 11.96 -13.41 -4.61
CA VAL A 269 12.20 -13.30 -3.17
C VAL A 269 11.05 -13.91 -2.36
N ILE A 270 9.81 -13.62 -2.74
CA ILE A 270 8.63 -14.17 -2.04
C ILE A 270 8.53 -15.67 -2.29
N ALA A 271 8.61 -16.11 -3.55
CA ALA A 271 8.48 -17.51 -3.92
C ALA A 271 9.54 -18.38 -3.25
N ARG A 272 10.81 -17.98 -3.25
CA ARG A 272 11.90 -18.73 -2.58
C ARG A 272 11.64 -18.91 -1.08
N ARG A 273 11.14 -17.88 -0.41
CA ARG A 273 10.76 -17.97 1.02
C ARG A 273 9.63 -18.98 1.24
N ARG A 274 8.61 -19.00 0.37
CA ARG A 274 7.49 -19.97 0.46
C ARG A 274 7.92 -21.39 0.15
N LEU A 275 8.74 -21.58 -0.90
CA LEU A 275 9.31 -22.88 -1.26
C LEU A 275 10.16 -23.44 -0.11
N ALA A 276 11.04 -22.64 0.49
CA ALA A 276 11.85 -23.05 1.63
C ALA A 276 10.99 -23.47 2.83
N ALA A 277 9.92 -22.72 3.13
CA ALA A 277 9.00 -23.04 4.22
C ALA A 277 8.24 -24.36 4.01
N LEU A 278 7.91 -24.70 2.76
CA LEU A 278 7.27 -25.98 2.43
C LEU A 278 8.27 -27.14 2.50
N SER A 279 9.48 -26.96 1.96
CA SER A 279 10.53 -27.99 1.98
C SER A 279 11.00 -28.35 3.39
N GLN A 280 11.13 -27.37 4.30
CA GLN A 280 11.51 -27.63 5.69
C GLN A 280 10.47 -28.49 6.42
N ARG A 281 9.16 -28.31 6.14
CA ARG A 281 8.11 -29.12 6.75
C ARG A 281 8.12 -30.57 6.26
N THR A 282 8.46 -30.83 5.00
CA THR A 282 8.61 -32.20 4.47
C THR A 282 9.72 -32.96 5.21
N VAL A 283 10.81 -32.29 5.58
CA VAL A 283 11.91 -32.90 6.34
C VAL A 283 11.49 -33.22 7.78
N TYR A 284 10.80 -32.30 8.47
CA TYR A 284 10.32 -32.53 9.84
C TYR A 284 9.21 -33.59 9.91
N SER A 285 8.30 -33.68 8.93
CA SER A 285 7.28 -34.74 8.92
C SER A 285 7.87 -36.12 8.62
N SER A 286 8.99 -36.18 7.90
CA SER A 286 9.72 -37.43 7.63
C SER A 286 10.65 -37.88 8.76
N GLN A 287 10.87 -37.03 9.78
CA GLN A 287 11.71 -37.32 10.95
C GLN A 287 10.91 -37.46 12.25
N GLN A 288 9.58 -37.37 12.21
CA GLN A 288 8.70 -37.55 13.36
C GLN A 288 8.22 -39.00 13.56
N GLU A 289 9.07 -39.98 13.21
CA GLU A 289 8.94 -41.37 13.70
C GLU A 289 10.03 -41.77 14.70
N ASP A 290 10.97 -40.90 15.08
CA ASP A 290 11.85 -41.23 16.21
C ASP A 290 12.39 -40.00 16.97
N ASN A 291 12.03 -39.96 18.24
CA ASN A 291 12.61 -39.24 19.37
C ASN A 291 12.44 -37.71 19.47
N ASP A 292 11.61 -37.34 20.46
CA ASP A 292 11.72 -36.12 21.26
C ASP A 292 13.18 -35.86 21.69
N GLU A 293 13.75 -34.74 21.24
CA GLU A 293 14.45 -33.80 22.14
C GLU A 293 14.84 -32.49 21.41
N LYS A 294 14.50 -31.38 22.07
CA LYS A 294 14.77 -29.97 21.76
C LYS A 294 16.11 -29.70 21.06
N LYS A 295 16.07 -29.04 19.89
CA LYS A 295 17.17 -28.16 19.44
C LYS A 295 16.65 -26.88 18.79
N THR A 296 17.02 -25.76 19.40
CA THR A 296 16.91 -24.39 18.91
C THR A 296 17.99 -24.12 17.86
N LEU A 297 17.63 -23.41 16.78
CA LEU A 297 18.56 -22.90 15.75
C LEU A 297 19.06 -21.48 16.12
N PRO A 298 20.28 -21.08 15.73
CA PRO A 298 20.87 -19.81 16.17
C PRO A 298 20.37 -18.62 15.35
N ALA A 299 20.14 -17.50 16.03
CA ALA A 299 19.64 -16.25 15.49
C ALA A 299 20.74 -15.35 14.88
N GLY A 300 20.40 -14.75 13.73
CA GLY A 300 21.00 -13.52 13.18
C GLY A 300 19.93 -12.41 13.15
N PRO A 301 20.29 -11.14 12.93
CA PRO A 301 19.72 -10.00 13.64
C PRO A 301 18.19 -9.91 13.60
N ASP A 302 17.63 -10.05 14.81
CA ASP A 302 16.23 -10.24 15.18
C ASP A 302 15.40 -8.95 15.18
N PHE A 303 15.19 -8.33 14.03
CA PHE A 303 14.13 -7.30 13.93
C PHE A 303 12.99 -7.73 13.00
N GLU A 304 13.30 -8.36 11.87
CA GLU A 304 12.26 -8.90 10.98
C GLU A 304 11.60 -10.15 11.54
N SER A 305 12.34 -11.03 12.24
CA SER A 305 11.80 -12.31 12.75
C SER A 305 10.73 -12.12 13.84
N TYR A 306 10.91 -11.11 14.70
CA TYR A 306 10.05 -10.86 15.85
C TYR A 306 8.65 -10.39 15.43
N VAL A 307 8.57 -9.45 14.48
CA VAL A 307 7.30 -8.92 13.97
C VAL A 307 6.47 -10.02 13.30
N PHE A 308 7.12 -10.90 12.53
CA PHE A 308 6.42 -12.01 11.87
C PHE A 308 5.99 -13.10 12.86
N GLU A 309 6.78 -13.39 13.90
CA GLU A 309 6.41 -14.35 14.94
C GLU A 309 5.30 -13.81 15.87
N GLU A 310 5.30 -12.51 16.19
CA GLU A 310 4.17 -11.87 16.90
C GLU A 310 2.90 -11.82 16.05
N TRP A 311 3.03 -11.50 14.76
CA TRP A 311 1.91 -11.55 13.82
C TRP A 311 1.32 -12.95 13.74
N LYS A 312 2.17 -13.97 13.59
CA LYS A 312 1.77 -15.38 13.53
C LYS A 312 1.07 -15.83 14.82
N LYS A 313 1.63 -15.50 15.99
CA LYS A 313 0.98 -15.77 17.29
C LYS A 313 -0.37 -15.05 17.41
N SER A 314 -0.48 -13.82 16.91
CA SER A 314 -1.73 -13.06 16.93
C SER A 314 -2.79 -13.67 16.00
N VAL A 315 -2.37 -14.23 14.86
CA VAL A 315 -3.25 -14.98 13.94
C VAL A 315 -3.68 -16.30 14.57
N ASP A 316 -2.78 -17.01 15.26
CA ASP A 316 -3.06 -18.28 15.93
C ASP A 316 -4.03 -18.11 17.11
N VAL A 317 -3.94 -16.99 17.85
CA VAL A 317 -4.86 -16.65 18.95
C VAL A 317 -6.29 -16.35 18.47
N LEU A 318 -6.47 -15.97 17.19
CA LEU A 318 -7.76 -15.52 16.64
C LEU A 318 -8.58 -16.61 15.94
N ASN A 319 -8.06 -17.84 15.76
CA ASN A 319 -8.68 -18.85 14.89
C ASN A 319 -9.17 -20.12 15.63
N GLU A 320 -10.14 -20.01 16.53
CA GLU A 320 -10.91 -21.21 16.93
C GLU A 320 -12.05 -21.51 15.93
N ARG A 321 -11.67 -22.10 14.77
CA ARG A 321 -12.35 -23.17 13.99
C ARG A 321 -12.15 -23.04 12.47
N GLN A 322 -11.68 -24.16 11.89
CA GLN A 322 -11.33 -24.44 10.48
C GLN A 322 -10.12 -23.66 9.94
N GLU A 323 -8.99 -23.78 10.64
CA GLU A 323 -7.71 -23.14 10.30
C GLU A 323 -7.15 -23.59 8.93
N ARG A 324 -6.92 -22.62 8.04
CA ARG A 324 -5.97 -22.81 6.92
C ARG A 324 -4.58 -22.84 7.51
N THR A 325 -3.80 -23.87 7.18
CA THR A 325 -2.43 -23.99 7.68
C THR A 325 -1.53 -22.96 7.01
N TRP A 326 -0.41 -22.60 7.66
CA TRP A 326 0.65 -21.81 7.02
C TRP A 326 1.07 -22.37 5.64
N ALA A 327 1.07 -23.69 5.48
CA ALA A 327 1.37 -24.33 4.21
C ALA A 327 0.33 -24.01 3.13
N ASP A 328 -0.95 -23.85 3.50
CA ASP A 328 -2.00 -23.46 2.56
C ASP A 328 -1.83 -22.02 2.08
N TYR A 329 -1.40 -21.10 2.96
CA TYR A 329 -1.03 -19.75 2.56
C TYR A 329 0.20 -19.74 1.63
N CYS A 330 1.24 -20.53 1.93
CA CYS A 330 2.39 -20.69 1.04
C CYS A 330 1.98 -21.19 -0.35
N ARG A 331 1.14 -22.24 -0.41
CA ARG A 331 0.66 -22.79 -1.69
C ARG A 331 -0.18 -21.78 -2.46
N TYR A 332 -1.03 -21.01 -1.78
CA TYR A 332 -1.80 -19.94 -2.41
C TYR A 332 -0.90 -18.86 -3.00
N ASP A 333 0.08 -18.37 -2.21
CA ASP A 333 1.05 -17.38 -2.67
C ASP A 333 1.80 -17.88 -3.91
N LEU A 334 2.33 -19.11 -3.87
CA LEU A 334 3.05 -19.73 -4.99
C LEU A 334 2.16 -19.90 -6.24
N SER A 335 0.89 -20.29 -6.08
CA SER A 335 -0.07 -20.38 -7.19
C SER A 335 -0.25 -19.01 -7.85
N LYS A 336 -0.39 -17.94 -7.06
CA LYS A 336 -0.59 -16.59 -7.59
C LYS A 336 0.67 -16.00 -8.22
N ILE A 337 1.84 -16.31 -7.67
CA ILE A 337 3.12 -15.97 -8.29
C ILE A 337 3.27 -16.70 -9.63
N LYS A 338 2.94 -18.00 -9.69
CA LYS A 338 2.96 -18.76 -10.93
C LYS A 338 2.05 -18.15 -12.01
N GLU A 339 0.80 -17.84 -11.66
CA GLU A 339 -0.13 -17.13 -12.56
C GLU A 339 0.48 -15.83 -13.08
N CYS A 340 1.15 -15.05 -12.21
CA CYS A 340 1.80 -13.80 -12.57
C CYS A 340 3.01 -14.01 -13.49
N LEU A 341 3.88 -14.98 -13.23
CA LEU A 341 5.04 -15.32 -14.05
C LEU A 341 4.64 -15.82 -15.44
N ILE A 342 3.55 -16.58 -15.56
CA ILE A 342 2.97 -16.94 -16.86
C ILE A 342 2.51 -15.68 -17.59
N GLY A 343 1.90 -14.74 -16.87
CA GLY A 343 1.54 -13.42 -17.42
C GLY A 343 2.73 -12.63 -17.94
N VAL A 344 3.85 -12.64 -17.21
CA VAL A 344 5.12 -12.03 -17.63
C VAL A 344 5.65 -12.68 -18.90
N LYS A 345 5.69 -14.02 -18.95
CA LYS A 345 6.20 -14.75 -20.12
C LYS A 345 5.38 -14.50 -21.39
N ASN A 346 4.07 -14.29 -21.25
CA ASN A 346 3.17 -13.99 -22.35
C ASN A 346 3.12 -12.51 -22.74
N ASP A 347 3.81 -11.62 -22.01
CA ASP A 347 3.83 -10.18 -22.29
C ASP A 347 4.80 -9.86 -23.45
N GLN A 348 4.32 -9.12 -24.45
CA GLN A 348 5.14 -8.79 -25.62
C GLN A 348 6.32 -7.91 -25.25
N SER A 349 6.12 -6.87 -24.43
CA SER A 349 7.20 -5.96 -24.03
C SER A 349 8.29 -6.67 -23.21
N PHE A 350 7.94 -7.73 -22.46
CA PHE A 350 8.93 -8.58 -21.80
C PHE A 350 9.78 -9.38 -22.80
N ASN A 351 9.15 -9.94 -23.84
CA ASN A 351 9.84 -10.70 -24.87
C ASN A 351 10.70 -9.79 -25.77
N ASP A 352 10.25 -8.56 -26.03
CA ASP A 352 10.96 -7.57 -26.85
C ASP A 352 12.27 -7.09 -26.20
N LEU A 353 12.43 -7.23 -24.87
CA LEU A 353 13.71 -6.96 -24.19
C LEU A 353 14.83 -7.91 -24.60
N GLN A 354 14.50 -9.08 -25.17
CA GLN A 354 15.48 -10.11 -25.58
C GLN A 354 16.50 -10.50 -24.48
N ASN A 355 16.17 -10.27 -23.20
CA ASN A 355 17.04 -10.56 -22.07
C ASN A 355 16.96 -12.05 -21.69
N LEU A 356 17.86 -12.86 -22.26
CA LEU A 356 17.91 -14.31 -22.07
C LEU A 356 18.14 -14.72 -20.60
N GLU A 357 18.89 -13.94 -19.83
CA GLU A 357 19.14 -14.21 -18.41
C GLU A 357 17.85 -14.07 -17.61
N LEU A 358 17.12 -12.98 -17.83
CA LEU A 358 15.85 -12.72 -17.15
C LEU A 358 14.77 -13.73 -17.55
N GLN A 359 14.71 -14.12 -18.83
CA GLN A 359 13.82 -15.19 -19.31
C GLN A 359 14.14 -16.53 -18.63
N SER A 360 15.42 -16.88 -18.51
CA SER A 360 15.89 -18.08 -17.80
C SER A 360 15.52 -18.05 -16.30
N ARG A 361 15.62 -16.89 -15.64
CA ARG A 361 15.18 -16.72 -14.24
C ARG A 361 13.69 -17.00 -14.07
N VAL A 362 12.84 -16.46 -14.96
CA VAL A 362 11.39 -16.72 -14.95
C VAL A 362 11.09 -18.21 -15.15
N ASP A 363 11.72 -18.84 -16.14
CA ASP A 363 11.51 -20.27 -16.44
C ASP A 363 11.95 -21.18 -15.29
N LYS A 364 13.10 -20.87 -14.69
CA LYS A 364 13.60 -21.60 -13.51
C LYS A 364 12.64 -21.48 -12.33
N LEU A 365 12.14 -20.28 -12.05
CA LEU A 365 11.23 -20.06 -10.93
C LEU A 365 9.89 -20.78 -11.14
N LEU A 366 9.36 -20.77 -12.37
CA LEU A 366 8.17 -21.54 -12.74
C LEU A 366 8.38 -23.04 -12.50
N LEU A 367 9.53 -23.58 -12.91
CA LEU A 367 9.89 -24.98 -12.70
C LEU A 367 9.98 -25.33 -11.20
N ASP A 368 10.64 -24.49 -10.40
CA ASP A 368 10.78 -24.69 -8.95
C ASP A 368 9.40 -24.74 -8.26
N ILE A 369 8.47 -23.87 -8.68
CA ILE A 369 7.08 -23.86 -8.18
C ILE A 369 6.33 -25.14 -8.59
N ASP A 370 6.50 -25.58 -9.83
CA ASP A 370 5.83 -26.79 -10.32
C ASP A 370 6.30 -28.06 -9.63
N ILE A 371 7.60 -28.17 -9.35
CA ILE A 371 8.16 -29.27 -8.56
C ILE A 371 7.57 -29.27 -7.15
N SER A 372 7.49 -28.10 -6.50
CA SER A 372 6.92 -28.01 -5.14
C SER A 372 5.45 -28.41 -5.08
N ASN A 373 4.66 -28.20 -6.14
CA ASN A 373 3.25 -28.59 -6.16
C ASN A 373 3.04 -30.11 -6.34
N GLN A 374 4.07 -30.84 -6.76
CA GLN A 374 4.04 -32.31 -6.91
C GLN A 374 4.40 -33.04 -5.61
N ILE A 375 5.01 -32.35 -4.64
CA ILE A 375 5.34 -32.88 -3.32
C ILE A 375 4.09 -32.74 -2.43
N LYS A 376 3.36 -33.85 -2.24
CA LYS A 376 2.14 -33.90 -1.41
C LYS A 376 2.44 -33.80 0.08
#